data_AF-A0A1F3MD88-F1
#
_entry.id   AF-A0A1F3MD88-F1
#
_cell.length_a   1.000
_cell.length_b   1.000
_cell.length_c   1.000
_cell.angle_alpha   90.00
_cell.angle_beta   90.00
_cell.angle_gamma   90.00
#
_symmetry.space_group_name_H-M   'P 1'
#
loop_
_entity.id
_entity.type
_entity.pdbx_description
1 polymer ?
#
loop_
_entity_poly.entity_id
_entity_poly.type
_entity_poly.pdbx_seq_one_letter_code
_entity_poly.pdbx_strand_id
1 'polypeptide(L)'
;MTEAFRTPIINTGTMNHPNPDITIHSLRLTTVVLLSLLLVISCKNGDPDLPPDLCGEEFVGEFRLLEDSRISIPYLENRLLYFKDADGRQAKFEFLFGDGGYKLESMSASQPCQFDSSRMQVKKASVDSYQFFINGVTEFIQMKFMLNLSVNPFFQDTIAVSDQLTVSVAFDFQSSDYAKTLTLLVNQRDLPIQSVNLFPKPIEEVVLNDKTFFNVFTNSDFSFFYNNDLGIIAFKDKNKHLWVLERTEK
;
A
#
# COMPACT_ATOMS: atom_id res chain seq x y z
N MET A 1 -55.50 -100.42 -32.50
CA MET A 1 -56.37 -99.41 -33.13
C MET A 1 -56.00 -98.06 -32.54
N THR A 2 -55.87 -97.05 -33.40
CA THR A 2 -56.47 -95.71 -33.26
C THR A 2 -57.28 -95.50 -31.97
N GLU A 3 -57.19 -94.38 -31.26
CA GLU A 3 -57.66 -93.08 -31.74
C GLU A 3 -56.99 -91.90 -31.03
N ALA A 4 -56.83 -90.83 -31.79
CA ALA A 4 -56.56 -89.48 -31.32
C ALA A 4 -57.83 -88.85 -30.75
N PHE A 5 -57.70 -87.98 -29.75
CA PHE A 5 -58.62 -86.85 -29.59
C PHE A 5 -57.89 -85.62 -29.04
N ARG A 6 -58.48 -84.47 -29.40
CA ARG A 6 -57.95 -83.12 -29.61
C ARG A 6 -57.97 -82.22 -28.36
N THR A 7 -56.95 -81.34 -28.24
CA THR A 7 -56.88 -79.88 -27.86
C THR A 7 -57.86 -79.28 -26.81
N PRO A 8 -57.51 -78.21 -26.03
CA PRO A 8 -56.90 -76.98 -26.56
C PRO A 8 -55.92 -76.16 -25.67
N ILE A 9 -55.38 -75.15 -26.36
CA ILE A 9 -54.45 -74.06 -26.02
C ILE A 9 -55.03 -73.10 -24.96
N ILE A 10 -54.22 -72.65 -23.98
CA ILE A 10 -54.17 -71.24 -23.52
C ILE A 10 -52.72 -70.88 -23.13
N ASN A 11 -52.29 -69.72 -23.62
CA ASN A 11 -51.01 -69.06 -23.44
C ASN A 11 -51.17 -67.92 -22.42
N THR A 12 -50.31 -67.78 -21.41
CA THR A 12 -50.09 -66.50 -20.73
C THR A 12 -48.71 -66.44 -20.05
N GLY A 13 -47.88 -65.50 -20.51
CA GLY A 13 -47.08 -64.65 -19.63
C GLY A 13 -45.63 -65.08 -19.36
N THR A 14 -44.71 -64.65 -20.22
CA THR A 14 -43.28 -64.50 -19.85
C THR A 14 -43.12 -63.34 -18.86
N MET A 15 -42.73 -63.63 -17.62
CA MET A 15 -42.21 -62.62 -16.69
C MET A 15 -40.77 -62.26 -17.09
N ASN A 16 -40.55 -61.00 -17.44
CA ASN A 16 -39.21 -60.44 -17.61
C ASN A 16 -38.57 -60.23 -16.23
N HIS A 17 -37.42 -60.88 -16.00
CA HIS A 17 -36.53 -60.55 -14.89
C HIS A 17 -35.90 -59.15 -15.13
N PRO A 18 -35.90 -58.23 -14.15
CA PRO A 18 -35.09 -57.03 -14.24
C PRO A 18 -33.61 -57.36 -14.00
N ASN A 19 -32.77 -56.82 -14.87
CA ASN A 19 -31.32 -56.94 -14.87
C ASN A 19 -30.73 -56.21 -13.63
N PRO A 20 -29.95 -56.88 -12.74
CA PRO A 20 -29.50 -56.31 -11.46
C PRO A 20 -28.47 -55.17 -11.58
N ASP A 21 -27.83 -55.00 -12.75
CA ASP A 21 -26.76 -54.01 -12.95
C ASP A 21 -27.24 -52.55 -13.03
N ILE A 22 -28.48 -52.30 -13.45
CA ILE A 22 -28.98 -50.92 -13.62
C ILE A 22 -29.28 -50.28 -12.25
N THR A 23 -29.73 -51.08 -11.29
CA THR A 23 -30.10 -50.65 -9.93
C THR A 23 -28.90 -50.17 -9.11
N ILE A 24 -27.71 -50.75 -9.28
CA ILE A 24 -26.53 -50.38 -8.48
C ILE A 24 -25.91 -49.08 -8.99
N HIS A 25 -25.87 -48.86 -10.31
CA HIS A 25 -25.39 -47.62 -10.89
C HIS A 25 -26.34 -46.44 -10.63
N SER A 26 -27.67 -46.65 -10.68
CA SER A 26 -28.62 -45.58 -10.36
C SER A 26 -28.59 -45.20 -8.88
N LEU A 27 -28.35 -46.15 -7.97
CA LEU A 27 -28.25 -45.90 -6.53
C LEU A 27 -26.96 -45.16 -6.14
N ARG A 28 -25.84 -45.43 -6.84
CA ARG A 28 -24.58 -44.69 -6.66
C ARG A 28 -24.63 -43.28 -7.25
N LEU A 29 -25.32 -43.10 -8.38
CA LEU A 29 -25.47 -41.78 -8.98
C LEU A 29 -26.38 -40.87 -8.15
N THR A 30 -27.50 -41.40 -7.63
CA THR A 30 -28.40 -40.63 -6.77
C THR A 30 -27.75 -40.27 -5.43
N THR A 31 -26.97 -41.16 -4.82
CA THR A 31 -26.24 -40.85 -3.57
C THR A 31 -25.15 -39.81 -3.77
N VAL A 32 -24.38 -39.84 -4.87
CA VAL A 32 -23.36 -38.83 -5.17
C VAL A 32 -23.99 -37.47 -5.47
N VAL A 33 -25.09 -37.44 -6.24
CA VAL A 33 -25.83 -36.19 -6.51
C VAL A 33 -26.45 -35.63 -5.23
N LEU A 34 -27.03 -36.47 -4.36
CA LEU A 34 -27.60 -36.02 -3.10
C LEU A 34 -26.54 -35.50 -2.11
N LEU A 35 -25.37 -36.15 -2.03
CA LEU A 35 -24.25 -35.67 -1.22
C LEU A 35 -23.68 -34.35 -1.74
N SER A 36 -23.60 -34.22 -3.06
CA SER A 36 -23.13 -32.99 -3.72
C SER A 36 -24.14 -31.86 -3.54
N LEU A 37 -25.44 -32.14 -3.62
CA LEU A 37 -26.50 -31.18 -3.34
C LEU A 37 -26.51 -30.76 -1.87
N LEU A 38 -26.29 -31.69 -0.93
CA LEU A 38 -26.16 -31.40 0.51
C LEU A 38 -24.89 -30.58 0.81
N LEU A 39 -23.78 -30.81 0.11
CA LEU A 39 -22.57 -29.99 0.23
C LEU A 39 -22.77 -28.58 -0.35
N VAL A 40 -23.49 -28.43 -1.47
CA VAL A 40 -23.82 -27.12 -2.05
C VAL A 40 -24.83 -26.36 -1.19
N ILE A 41 -25.77 -27.04 -0.52
CA ILE A 41 -26.71 -26.44 0.44
C ILE A 41 -26.00 -26.09 1.76
N SER A 42 -25.04 -26.91 2.20
CA SER A 42 -24.23 -26.64 3.40
C SER A 42 -23.27 -25.45 3.24
N CYS A 43 -22.97 -25.02 2.01
CA CYS A 43 -22.21 -23.79 1.76
C CYS A 43 -23.09 -22.53 1.75
N LYS A 44 -24.41 -22.63 2.00
CA LYS A 44 -25.33 -21.47 1.92
C LYS A 44 -26.22 -21.26 3.15
N ASN A 45 -25.77 -21.71 4.32
CA ASN A 45 -26.36 -21.34 5.60
C ASN A 45 -25.30 -20.65 6.47
N GLY A 46 -24.91 -19.44 6.06
CA GLY A 46 -24.62 -18.42 7.07
C GLY A 46 -25.95 -18.09 7.74
N ASP A 47 -25.97 -18.13 9.07
CA ASP A 47 -27.14 -17.83 9.89
C ASP A 47 -27.78 -16.50 9.44
N PRO A 48 -28.99 -16.49 8.85
CA PRO A 48 -29.62 -15.27 8.34
C PRO A 48 -30.03 -14.31 9.46
N ASP A 49 -30.00 -14.74 10.72
CA ASP A 49 -30.38 -13.97 11.90
C ASP A 49 -29.20 -13.28 12.60
N LEU A 50 -27.95 -13.56 12.19
CA LEU A 50 -26.83 -12.76 12.63
C LEU A 50 -26.78 -11.49 11.78
N PRO A 51 -26.87 -10.28 12.36
CA PRO A 51 -26.55 -9.07 11.62
C PRO A 51 -25.17 -9.28 10.98
N PRO A 52 -24.93 -8.75 9.75
CA PRO A 52 -23.59 -8.80 9.16
C PRO A 52 -22.59 -8.38 10.25
N ASP A 53 -21.41 -9.01 10.30
CA ASP A 53 -20.41 -8.61 11.29
C ASP A 53 -19.93 -7.18 10.95
N LEU A 54 -20.69 -6.19 11.44
CA LEU A 54 -20.52 -4.77 11.17
C LEU A 54 -19.24 -4.22 11.81
N CYS A 55 -18.53 -5.05 12.60
CA CYS A 55 -17.30 -4.73 13.28
C CYS A 55 -16.13 -5.62 12.80
N GLY A 56 -16.11 -5.94 11.51
CA GLY A 56 -15.02 -6.67 10.84
C GLY A 56 -14.00 -5.75 10.15
N GLU A 57 -13.41 -6.24 9.06
CA GLU A 57 -12.59 -5.42 8.17
C GLU A 57 -13.47 -4.65 7.18
N GLU A 58 -13.19 -3.35 7.00
CA GLU A 58 -13.90 -2.48 6.07
C GLU A 58 -12.91 -1.90 5.05
N PHE A 59 -13.17 -2.12 3.75
CA PHE A 59 -12.43 -1.44 2.69
C PHE A 59 -13.09 -0.10 2.39
N VAL A 60 -12.35 0.98 2.61
CA VAL A 60 -12.91 2.33 2.57
C VAL A 60 -12.67 3.05 1.24
N GLY A 61 -11.83 2.49 0.37
CA GLY A 61 -11.62 3.00 -0.97
C GLY A 61 -10.18 2.98 -1.42
N GLU A 62 -10.00 3.48 -2.64
CA GLU A 62 -8.72 3.64 -3.29
C GLU A 62 -8.48 5.13 -3.55
N PHE A 63 -7.33 5.64 -3.10
CA PHE A 63 -6.98 7.05 -3.19
C PHE A 63 -5.75 7.25 -4.07
N ARG A 64 -5.93 8.05 -5.11
CA ARG A 64 -4.88 8.38 -6.08
C ARG A 64 -4.23 9.72 -5.76
N LEU A 65 -2.96 9.89 -6.09
CA LEU A 65 -2.26 11.18 -5.94
C LEU A 65 -2.84 12.21 -6.92
N LEU A 66 -2.97 13.46 -6.49
CA LEU A 66 -3.35 14.54 -7.40
C LEU A 66 -2.23 14.78 -8.42
N GLU A 67 -2.59 15.30 -9.59
CA GLU A 67 -1.62 15.65 -10.63
C GLU A 67 -0.64 16.72 -10.15
N ASP A 68 -1.14 17.79 -9.51
CA ASP A 68 -0.31 18.85 -8.95
C ASP A 68 0.63 18.35 -7.84
N SER A 69 0.21 17.34 -7.08
CA SER A 69 1.07 16.72 -6.05
C SER A 69 2.23 15.96 -6.69
N ARG A 70 2.03 15.33 -7.85
CA ARG A 70 3.07 14.54 -8.54
C ARG A 70 4.20 15.41 -9.08
N ILE A 71 3.94 16.67 -9.39
CA ILE A 71 4.96 17.62 -9.87
C ILE A 71 5.65 18.41 -8.73
N SER A 72 5.32 18.13 -7.47
CA SER A 72 5.88 18.83 -6.29
C SER A 72 7.32 18.41 -5.95
N ILE A 73 7.81 17.32 -6.53
CA ILE A 73 9.17 16.84 -6.30
C ILE A 73 10.08 17.46 -7.38
N PRO A 74 11.18 18.14 -7.02
CA PRO A 74 12.06 18.82 -7.98
C PRO A 74 12.88 17.85 -8.87
N TYR A 75 12.80 16.55 -8.60
CA TYR A 75 13.56 15.51 -9.28
C TYR A 75 12.68 14.76 -10.29
N LEU A 76 12.47 15.38 -11.47
CA LEU A 76 11.63 14.82 -12.55
C LEU A 76 12.42 14.07 -13.64
N GLU A 77 13.75 14.05 -13.52
CA GLU A 77 14.67 13.38 -14.44
C GLU A 77 15.96 13.04 -13.67
N ASN A 78 16.85 12.24 -14.27
CA ASN A 78 18.14 11.92 -13.67
C ASN A 78 18.91 13.19 -13.33
N ARG A 79 19.54 13.18 -12.15
CA ARG A 79 20.29 14.32 -11.63
C ARG A 79 21.50 13.88 -10.83
N LEU A 80 22.58 14.63 -11.01
CA LEU A 80 23.71 14.61 -10.11
C LEU A 80 23.64 15.82 -9.19
N LEU A 81 23.72 15.58 -7.89
CA LEU A 81 23.70 16.59 -6.84
C LEU A 81 25.10 16.67 -6.24
N TYR A 82 25.70 17.86 -6.25
CA TYR A 82 27.00 18.10 -5.66
C TYR A 82 26.82 18.93 -4.40
N PHE A 83 27.34 18.44 -3.28
CA PHE A 83 27.34 19.14 -2.01
C PHE A 83 28.76 19.50 -1.62
N LYS A 84 28.94 20.64 -0.99
CA LYS A 84 30.23 21.15 -0.54
C LYS A 84 30.18 21.48 0.95
N ASP A 85 31.24 21.16 1.67
CA ASP A 85 31.38 21.55 3.07
C ASP A 85 32.18 22.86 3.23
N ALA A 86 32.39 23.28 4.47
CA ALA A 86 33.13 24.51 4.78
C ALA A 86 34.61 24.45 4.36
N ASP A 87 35.21 23.26 4.31
CA ASP A 87 36.60 23.03 3.90
C ASP A 87 36.76 22.93 2.37
N GLY A 88 35.65 22.94 1.63
CA GLY A 88 35.61 22.84 0.17
C GLY A 88 35.66 21.43 -0.39
N ARG A 89 35.54 20.39 0.46
CA ARG A 89 35.36 19.00 0.03
C ARG A 89 34.00 18.86 -0.65
N GLN A 90 33.94 18.03 -1.70
CA GLN A 90 32.72 17.83 -2.49
C GLN A 90 32.22 16.39 -2.42
N ALA A 91 30.96 16.21 -2.05
CA ALA A 91 30.24 14.95 -2.11
C ALA A 91 29.27 14.92 -3.29
N LYS A 92 29.21 13.78 -3.98
CA LYS A 92 28.36 13.56 -5.13
C LYS A 92 27.27 12.55 -4.77
N PHE A 93 26.03 12.93 -5.08
CA PHE A 93 24.86 12.08 -4.97
C PHE A 93 24.22 11.95 -6.35
N GLU A 94 23.66 10.78 -6.60
CA GLU A 94 22.95 10.48 -7.83
C GLU A 94 21.48 10.21 -7.52
N PHE A 95 20.61 10.96 -8.19
CA PHE A 95 19.19 10.68 -8.29
C PHE A 95 18.92 10.04 -9.64
N LEU A 96 18.40 8.82 -9.61
CA LEU A 96 17.96 8.12 -10.80
C LEU A 96 16.43 8.15 -10.84
N PHE A 97 15.88 8.85 -11.82
CA PHE A 97 14.44 8.89 -12.02
C PHE A 97 13.95 7.50 -12.40
N GLY A 98 13.04 6.94 -11.59
CA GLY A 98 12.52 5.58 -11.75
C GLY A 98 13.03 4.57 -10.73
N ASP A 99 14.07 4.90 -9.95
CA ASP A 99 14.49 4.07 -8.82
C ASP A 99 13.47 4.17 -7.67
N GLY A 100 12.85 3.05 -7.30
CA GLY A 100 11.80 2.95 -6.27
C GLY A 100 10.38 2.88 -6.86
N GLY A 101 10.08 3.78 -7.81
CA GLY A 101 8.91 3.72 -8.69
C GLY A 101 7.56 3.94 -8.01
N TYR A 102 6.51 3.82 -8.83
CA TYR A 102 5.11 3.83 -8.38
C TYR A 102 4.76 2.52 -7.66
N LYS A 103 4.01 2.65 -6.57
CA LYS A 103 3.46 1.55 -5.78
C LYS A 103 2.02 1.85 -5.41
N LEU A 104 1.18 0.81 -5.47
CA LEU A 104 -0.13 0.82 -4.82
C LEU A 104 0.04 0.16 -3.45
N GLU A 105 -0.03 0.96 -2.39
CA GLU A 105 0.15 0.47 -1.02
C GLU A 105 -1.21 0.22 -0.36
N SER A 106 -1.26 -0.75 0.56
CA SER A 106 -2.42 -0.98 1.41
C SER A 106 -2.15 -0.36 2.78
N MET A 107 -2.91 0.67 3.13
CA MET A 107 -2.88 1.27 4.46
C MET A 107 -4.06 0.78 5.28
N SER A 108 -3.85 0.60 6.58
CA SER A 108 -4.92 0.20 7.48
C SER A 108 -4.78 0.81 8.86
N ALA A 109 -5.90 1.09 9.51
CA ALA A 109 -5.94 1.49 10.91
C ALA A 109 -7.01 0.71 11.66
N SER A 110 -6.73 0.41 12.93
CA SER A 110 -7.70 -0.15 13.85
C SER A 110 -8.36 0.97 14.64
N GLN A 111 -9.68 1.02 14.64
CA GLN A 111 -10.46 2.01 15.40
C GLN A 111 -11.63 1.32 16.12
N PRO A 112 -12.17 1.90 17.20
CA PRO A 112 -13.37 1.38 17.84
C PRO A 112 -14.52 1.25 16.83
N CYS A 113 -15.29 0.16 16.91
CA CYS A 113 -16.43 -0.02 16.03
C CYS A 113 -17.53 1.01 16.36
N GLN A 114 -18.11 1.62 15.33
CA GLN A 114 -19.15 2.65 15.50
C GLN A 114 -20.36 2.15 16.30
N PHE A 115 -20.70 0.87 16.15
CA PHE A 115 -21.87 0.26 16.77
C PHE A 115 -21.55 -0.43 18.12
N ASP A 116 -20.27 -0.69 18.40
CA ASP A 116 -19.81 -1.35 19.61
C ASP A 116 -18.38 -0.91 19.94
N SER A 117 -18.24 0.10 20.80
CA SER A 117 -16.94 0.65 21.19
C SER A 117 -16.05 -0.32 21.98
N SER A 118 -16.58 -1.46 22.42
CA SER A 118 -15.78 -2.53 23.04
C SER A 118 -15.05 -3.40 22.01
N ARG A 119 -15.43 -3.31 20.73
CA ARG A 119 -14.82 -4.03 19.62
C ARG A 119 -14.00 -3.09 18.75
N MET A 120 -12.97 -3.64 18.12
CA MET A 120 -12.14 -2.93 17.15
C MET A 120 -12.53 -3.34 15.73
N GLN A 121 -12.65 -2.35 14.85
CA GLN A 121 -12.85 -2.49 13.41
C GLN A 121 -11.54 -2.13 12.69
N VAL A 122 -11.20 -2.84 11.61
CA VAL A 122 -10.02 -2.53 10.79
C VAL A 122 -10.47 -1.85 9.51
N LYS A 123 -10.16 -0.57 9.33
CA LYS A 123 -10.37 0.14 8.06
C LYS A 123 -9.15 -0.01 7.18
N LYS A 124 -9.35 -0.33 5.90
CA LYS A 124 -8.30 -0.54 4.88
C LYS A 124 -8.53 0.35 3.68
N ALA A 125 -7.46 0.95 3.16
CA ALA A 125 -7.48 1.74 1.94
C ALA A 125 -6.30 1.35 1.05
N SER A 126 -6.50 1.46 -0.27
CA SER A 126 -5.40 1.40 -1.24
C SER A 126 -4.95 2.81 -1.59
N VAL A 127 -3.66 3.08 -1.62
CA VAL A 127 -3.11 4.43 -1.81
C VAL A 127 -1.99 4.46 -2.84
N ASP A 128 -1.97 5.50 -3.65
CA ASP A 128 -0.82 5.79 -4.52
C ASP A 128 0.38 6.24 -3.70
N SER A 129 1.53 5.66 -4.03
CA SER A 129 2.83 5.97 -3.43
C SER A 129 3.89 6.01 -4.53
N TYR A 130 4.78 6.99 -4.48
CA TYR A 130 5.97 7.08 -5.32
C TYR A 130 7.19 7.17 -4.42
N GLN A 131 8.07 6.19 -4.57
CA GLN A 131 9.32 6.13 -3.84
C GLN A 131 10.48 6.49 -4.77
N PHE A 132 11.38 7.33 -4.29
CA PHE A 132 12.59 7.72 -4.99
C PHE A 132 13.81 7.56 -4.09
N PHE A 133 14.95 7.29 -4.71
CA PHE A 133 16.21 7.11 -4.03
C PHE A 133 17.28 8.08 -4.54
N ILE A 134 18.00 8.69 -3.61
CA ILE A 134 19.20 9.48 -3.89
C ILE A 134 20.36 8.77 -3.20
N ASN A 135 21.24 8.17 -3.99
CA ASN A 135 22.33 7.35 -3.49
C ASN A 135 23.63 8.16 -3.47
N GLY A 136 24.39 8.06 -2.37
CA GLY A 136 25.75 8.59 -2.32
C GLY A 136 26.66 7.81 -3.27
N VAL A 137 27.49 8.53 -4.05
CA VAL A 137 28.44 7.95 -5.01
C VAL A 137 29.89 8.03 -4.50
N THR A 138 30.14 8.72 -3.39
CA THR A 138 31.48 8.95 -2.85
C THR A 138 31.79 8.06 -1.64
N GLU A 139 33.05 7.65 -1.49
CA GLU A 139 33.48 6.70 -0.45
C GLU A 139 33.43 7.26 0.99
N PHE A 140 33.45 8.59 1.15
CA PHE A 140 33.59 9.23 2.46
C PHE A 140 32.25 9.64 3.12
N ILE A 141 31.15 9.72 2.37
CA ILE A 141 29.79 9.89 2.94
C ILE A 141 28.95 8.68 2.57
N GLN A 142 28.83 7.75 3.51
CA GLN A 142 27.93 6.61 3.38
C GLN A 142 26.54 7.03 3.86
N MET A 143 25.74 7.55 2.94
CA MET A 143 24.40 8.03 3.24
C MET A 143 23.50 7.86 2.02
N LYS A 144 22.23 7.59 2.28
CA LYS A 144 21.18 7.51 1.26
C LYS A 144 20.00 8.35 1.68
N PHE A 145 19.40 9.05 0.72
CA PHE A 145 18.09 9.65 0.91
C PHE A 145 17.03 8.84 0.21
N MET A 146 15.85 8.84 0.83
CA MET A 146 14.64 8.27 0.29
C MET A 146 13.56 9.35 0.34
N LEU A 147 12.93 9.59 -0.80
CA LEU A 147 11.77 10.45 -0.89
C LEU A 147 10.55 9.56 -1.12
N ASN A 148 9.49 9.78 -0.37
CA ASN A 148 8.22 9.08 -0.53
C ASN A 148 7.09 10.10 -0.66
N LEU A 149 6.51 10.21 -1.85
CA LEU A 149 5.29 10.98 -2.07
C LEU A 149 4.11 10.01 -2.06
N SER A 150 3.22 10.12 -1.09
CA SER A 150 2.13 9.17 -0.92
C SER A 150 0.85 9.86 -0.49
N VAL A 151 -0.28 9.26 -0.84
CA VAL A 151 -1.58 9.62 -0.30
C VAL A 151 -1.71 9.05 1.12
N ASN A 152 -2.05 9.91 2.08
CA ASN A 152 -2.19 9.52 3.48
C ASN A 152 -3.63 9.71 3.96
N PRO A 153 -4.41 8.62 4.10
CA PRO A 153 -5.76 8.64 4.67
C PRO A 153 -5.70 8.63 6.21
N PHE A 154 -6.50 9.49 6.80
CA PHE A 154 -6.75 9.60 8.23
C PHE A 154 -8.06 8.90 8.55
N PHE A 155 -7.95 7.71 9.14
CA PHE A 155 -9.08 6.88 9.51
C PHE A 155 -9.74 7.43 10.79
N GLN A 156 -10.67 8.35 10.63
CA GLN A 156 -11.59 8.82 11.67
C GLN A 156 -13.04 8.41 11.33
N ASP A 157 -14.03 9.00 11.99
CA ASP A 157 -15.46 8.79 11.69
C ASP A 157 -15.76 9.06 10.22
N THR A 158 -15.18 10.14 9.68
CA THR A 158 -15.05 10.39 8.24
C THR A 158 -13.59 10.25 7.84
N ILE A 159 -13.32 9.66 6.67
CA ILE A 159 -11.95 9.58 6.16
C ILE A 159 -11.56 10.94 5.62
N ALA A 160 -10.51 11.52 6.19
CA ALA A 160 -9.80 12.63 5.59
C ALA A 160 -8.56 12.12 4.86
N VAL A 161 -8.07 12.85 3.87
CA VAL A 161 -6.98 12.45 3.00
C VAL A 161 -6.02 13.63 2.85
N SER A 162 -4.76 13.36 2.55
CA SER A 162 -3.77 14.38 2.20
C SER A 162 -2.70 13.78 1.30
N ASP A 163 -1.98 14.63 0.56
CA ASP A 163 -0.75 14.21 -0.13
C ASP A 163 0.45 14.70 0.66
N GLN A 164 1.36 13.78 0.94
CA GLN A 164 2.50 14.04 1.81
C GLN A 164 3.80 13.61 1.13
N LEU A 165 4.82 14.43 1.28
CA LEU A 165 6.19 14.10 0.88
C LEU A 165 7.01 13.83 2.13
N THR A 166 7.50 12.61 2.28
CA THR A 166 8.43 12.23 3.35
C THR A 166 9.83 12.11 2.79
N VAL A 167 10.76 12.92 3.30
CA VAL A 167 12.19 12.79 3.05
C VAL A 167 12.81 12.07 4.25
N SER A 168 13.50 10.97 3.98
CA SER A 168 14.21 10.18 4.98
C SER A 168 15.68 10.09 4.62
N VAL A 169 16.55 10.16 5.62
CA VAL A 169 18.01 9.99 5.46
C VAL A 169 18.50 8.84 6.34
N ALA A 170 19.28 7.93 5.75
CA ALA A 170 19.90 6.82 6.46
C ALA A 170 21.43 6.88 6.31
N PHE A 171 22.15 6.71 7.42
CA PHE A 171 23.61 6.78 7.51
C PHE A 171 24.30 5.40 7.51
N ASP A 172 23.52 4.33 7.57
CA ASP A 172 24.00 2.95 7.51
C ASP A 172 23.00 2.12 6.70
N PHE A 173 23.49 1.35 5.73
CA PHE A 173 22.67 0.48 4.89
C PHE A 173 22.09 -0.71 5.66
N GLN A 174 22.56 -0.99 6.88
CA GLN A 174 22.13 -2.14 7.67
C GLN A 174 21.26 -1.81 8.89
N SER A 175 21.01 -0.53 9.22
CA SER A 175 20.20 -0.16 10.38
C SER A 175 19.05 0.78 10.01
N SER A 176 17.82 0.29 10.17
CA SER A 176 16.59 1.09 10.04
C SER A 176 16.41 2.13 11.15
N ASP A 177 17.18 2.01 12.25
CA ASP A 177 16.93 2.76 13.49
C ASP A 177 17.52 4.17 13.51
N TYR A 178 18.31 4.54 12.49
CA TYR A 178 18.96 5.85 12.38
C TYR A 178 18.34 6.78 11.33
N ALA A 179 17.15 6.44 10.82
CA ALA A 179 16.49 7.26 9.83
C ALA A 179 15.98 8.59 10.43
N LYS A 180 16.53 9.72 9.97
CA LYS A 180 15.93 11.04 10.25
C LYS A 180 14.89 11.33 9.18
N THR A 181 13.73 11.85 9.57
CA THR A 181 12.62 12.08 8.66
C THR A 181 12.11 13.52 8.73
N LEU A 182 11.51 13.96 7.63
CA LEU A 182 10.79 15.22 7.46
C LEU A 182 9.59 14.90 6.59
N THR A 183 8.40 15.11 7.12
CA THR A 183 7.15 14.92 6.38
C THR A 183 6.53 16.28 6.12
N LEU A 184 6.32 16.58 4.83
CA LEU A 184 5.76 17.81 4.33
C LEU A 184 4.34 17.56 3.84
N LEU A 185 3.45 18.51 4.12
CA LEU A 185 2.12 18.53 3.51
C LEU A 185 2.25 19.13 2.12
N VAL A 186 2.06 18.31 1.09
CA VAL A 186 2.06 18.74 -0.31
C VAL A 186 0.68 19.26 -0.69
N ASN A 187 -0.36 18.51 -0.32
CA ASN A 187 -1.74 18.91 -0.54
C ASN A 187 -2.61 18.52 0.65
N GLN A 188 -3.32 19.50 1.20
CA GLN A 188 -4.21 19.32 2.34
C GLN A 188 -5.43 18.44 2.01
N ARG A 189 -5.96 18.50 0.78
CA ARG A 189 -7.27 17.95 0.40
C ARG A 189 -8.36 18.30 1.43
N ASP A 190 -8.85 17.32 2.16
CA ASP A 190 -9.92 17.35 3.15
C ASP A 190 -9.41 17.25 4.61
N LEU A 191 -8.09 17.26 4.81
CA LEU A 191 -7.49 17.29 6.13
C LEU A 191 -7.95 18.54 6.91
N PRO A 192 -8.39 18.41 8.18
CA PRO A 192 -8.80 19.56 8.97
C PRO A 192 -7.63 20.50 9.30
N ILE A 193 -7.90 21.81 9.40
CA ILE A 193 -6.89 22.86 9.64
C ILE A 193 -6.02 22.57 10.88
N GLN A 194 -6.61 21.97 11.92
CA GLN A 194 -5.89 21.60 13.15
C GLN A 194 -4.76 20.60 12.86
N SER A 195 -5.01 19.63 11.97
CA SER A 195 -4.00 18.65 11.54
C SER A 195 -2.97 19.27 10.59
N VAL A 196 -3.35 20.27 9.79
CA VAL A 196 -2.41 21.02 8.93
C VAL A 196 -1.31 21.69 9.76
N ASN A 197 -1.67 22.20 10.94
CA ASN A 197 -0.71 22.87 11.82
C ASN A 197 0.34 21.93 12.45
N LEU A 198 0.19 20.62 12.30
CA LEU A 198 1.17 19.64 12.76
C LEU A 198 2.36 19.49 11.79
N PHE A 199 2.21 19.98 10.55
CA PHE A 199 3.28 19.93 9.56
C PHE A 199 4.25 21.10 9.74
N PRO A 200 5.54 20.90 9.45
CA PRO A 200 6.54 21.95 9.54
C PRO A 200 6.21 23.08 8.58
N LYS A 201 6.29 24.31 9.09
CA LYS A 201 6.21 25.52 8.27
C LYS A 201 7.58 25.84 7.69
N PRO A 202 7.67 26.40 6.47
CA PRO A 202 8.95 26.78 5.90
C PRO A 202 9.56 27.93 6.70
N ILE A 203 10.87 27.89 6.85
CA ILE A 203 11.69 29.02 7.27
C ILE A 203 11.86 29.92 6.05
N GLU A 204 11.50 31.20 6.17
CA GLU A 204 11.50 32.14 5.05
C GLU A 204 12.88 32.24 4.38
N GLU A 205 13.93 32.35 5.20
CA GLU A 205 15.31 32.50 4.75
C GLU A 205 16.26 31.73 5.68
N VAL A 206 17.19 30.98 5.09
CA VAL A 206 18.30 30.32 5.81
C VAL A 206 19.60 30.58 5.08
N VAL A 207 20.62 30.99 5.82
CA VAL A 207 21.99 31.09 5.33
C VAL A 207 22.77 29.85 5.76
N LEU A 208 23.29 29.09 4.78
CA LEU A 208 24.07 27.87 4.98
C LEU A 208 25.41 28.03 4.28
N ASN A 209 26.49 28.05 5.06
CA ASN A 209 27.82 28.47 4.60
C ASN A 209 27.76 29.87 3.97
N ASP A 210 28.09 29.98 2.68
CA ASP A 210 28.11 31.20 1.87
C ASP A 210 26.88 31.35 0.96
N LYS A 211 25.82 30.53 1.18
CA LYS A 211 24.61 30.52 0.36
C LYS A 211 23.35 30.85 1.15
N THR A 212 22.45 31.57 0.48
CA THR A 212 21.11 31.86 0.99
C THR A 212 20.08 31.01 0.26
N PHE A 213 19.19 30.38 1.03
CA PHE A 213 18.06 29.61 0.52
C PHE A 213 16.76 30.15 1.11
N PHE A 214 15.69 30.08 0.32
CA PHE A 214 14.36 30.55 0.72
C PHE A 214 13.38 29.40 0.84
N ASN A 215 12.32 29.60 1.63
CA ASN A 215 11.22 28.65 1.83
C ASN A 215 11.72 27.24 2.23
N VAL A 216 12.56 27.19 3.26
CA VAL A 216 13.31 26.00 3.66
C VAL A 216 12.57 25.24 4.76
N PHE A 217 12.31 23.96 4.52
CA PHE A 217 11.86 23.03 5.53
C PHE A 217 13.04 22.29 6.14
N THR A 218 12.94 21.98 7.43
CA THR A 218 13.96 21.21 8.14
C THR A 218 13.31 20.37 9.22
N ASN A 219 13.98 19.29 9.61
CA ASN A 219 13.52 18.42 10.67
C ASN A 219 13.89 19.00 12.06
N SER A 220 13.36 18.42 13.13
CA SER A 220 13.43 19.00 14.49
C SER A 220 14.84 19.22 15.05
N ASP A 221 15.85 18.47 14.57
CA ASP A 221 17.24 18.59 14.99
C ASP A 221 18.14 19.33 13.98
N PHE A 222 17.55 19.93 12.94
CA PHE A 222 18.26 20.65 11.88
C PHE A 222 19.39 19.81 11.26
N SER A 223 19.14 18.51 11.04
CA SER A 223 20.09 17.60 10.40
C SER A 223 19.97 17.57 8.90
N PHE A 224 18.85 18.01 8.31
CA PHE A 224 18.76 18.23 6.88
C PHE A 224 17.75 19.31 6.51
N PHE A 225 17.92 19.86 5.32
CA PHE A 225 17.22 21.02 4.81
C PHE A 225 16.70 20.73 3.40
N TYR A 226 15.45 21.06 3.17
CA TYR A 226 14.72 20.79 1.94
C TYR A 226 13.95 22.03 1.49
N ASN A 227 13.86 22.28 0.18
CA ASN A 227 12.85 23.19 -0.37
C ASN A 227 12.22 22.57 -1.64
N ASN A 228 11.09 23.09 -2.06
CA ASN A 228 10.34 22.53 -3.18
C ASN A 228 11.02 22.76 -4.55
N ASP A 229 11.90 23.77 -4.65
CA ASP A 229 12.52 24.16 -5.92
C ASP A 229 13.76 23.33 -6.27
N LEU A 230 14.60 23.03 -5.27
CA LEU A 230 15.91 22.37 -5.43
C LEU A 230 15.95 20.99 -4.77
N GLY A 231 15.01 20.71 -3.87
CA GLY A 231 14.92 19.47 -3.12
C GLY A 231 15.80 19.55 -1.88
N ILE A 232 16.64 18.54 -1.67
CA ILE A 232 17.61 18.52 -0.58
C ILE A 232 18.69 19.57 -0.86
N ILE A 233 18.74 20.60 -0.01
CA ILE A 233 19.69 21.72 -0.14
C ILE A 233 20.85 21.64 0.86
N ALA A 234 20.70 20.91 1.97
CA ALA A 234 21.81 20.66 2.89
C ALA A 234 21.52 19.50 3.85
N PHE A 235 22.58 18.94 4.44
CA PHE A 235 22.48 17.91 5.47
C PHE A 235 23.72 17.89 6.37
N LYS A 236 23.58 17.28 7.55
CA LYS A 236 24.67 16.95 8.46
C LYS A 236 25.01 15.47 8.33
N ASP A 237 26.29 15.15 8.16
CA ASP A 237 26.75 13.76 8.16
C ASP A 237 26.78 13.15 9.57
N LYS A 238 27.20 11.89 9.70
CA LYS A 238 27.34 11.19 10.98
C LYS A 238 28.28 11.89 11.98
N ASN A 239 29.23 12.69 11.50
CA ASN A 239 30.18 13.47 12.29
C ASN A 239 29.67 14.90 12.54
N LYS A 240 28.43 15.20 12.14
CA LYS A 240 27.78 16.52 12.22
C LYS A 240 28.39 17.58 11.31
N HIS A 241 29.20 17.20 10.32
CA HIS A 241 29.68 18.17 9.33
C HIS A 241 28.54 18.56 8.41
N LEU A 242 28.41 19.86 8.14
CA LEU A 242 27.39 20.42 7.26
C LEU A 242 27.85 20.35 5.80
N TRP A 243 26.99 19.79 4.96
CA TRP A 243 27.14 19.69 3.52
C TRP A 243 26.02 20.50 2.87
N VAL A 244 26.38 21.44 1.99
CA VAL A 244 25.45 22.39 1.36
C VAL A 244 25.45 22.20 -0.15
N LEU A 245 24.27 22.25 -0.77
CA LEU A 245 24.09 22.06 -2.20
C LEU A 245 24.90 23.11 -2.98
N GLU A 246 25.84 22.62 -3.77
CA GLU A 246 26.70 23.44 -4.59
C GLU A 246 26.07 23.69 -5.96
N ARG A 247 25.72 22.61 -6.65
CA ARG A 247 25.16 22.63 -8.00
C ARG A 247 24.43 21.34 -8.30
N THR A 248 23.61 21.38 -9.35
CA THR A 248 22.91 20.23 -9.92
C THR A 248 23.29 20.08 -11.39
N GLU A 249 23.50 18.85 -11.84
CA GLU A 249 23.83 18.52 -13.23
C GLU A 249 22.83 17.47 -13.77
N LYS A 250 22.59 17.49 -15.08
CA LYS A 250 21.76 16.51 -15.79
C LYS A 250 22.59 15.33 -16.27
#